data_AF-A0A6G3U877-F1
#
_entry.id   AF-A0A6G3U877-F1
#
_cell.length_a   1.000
_cell.length_b   1.000
_cell.length_c   1.000
_cell.angle_alpha   90.00
_cell.angle_beta   90.00
_cell.angle_gamma   90.00
#
_symmetry.space_group_name_H-M   'P 1'
#
loop_
_entity.id
_entity.type
_entity.pdbx_description
1 polymer ?
#
loop_
_entity_poly.entity_id
_entity_poly.type
_entity_poly.pdbx_seq_one_letter_code
_entity_poly.pdbx_strand_id
1 'polypeptide(L)'
;MAALNRDPLTAPHAVRNDTVLAGCLAVAALVLALLVDPARSPDALGWTLLLAAHLPLPWRRRRPLTVLLLVLAAAAPYHALDNTHAAPVAATMVALYTVAATTTPRRTLLIGSVVIGGTLTVNALTNPEGLTELLRIIGWAVAVLVFGVDVRFYRQYVAAIVERAERAERTREEEARRRVAEERLRIARDLHDLLAHSITVIGVRTSVAAHVLTADPERLDREAVARSLDDIAEVCRTARGELRTTLEVLREHGADARGPLPGLDGLPDLVASARLAGARVEQT
;
A
#
# COMPACT_ATOMS: atom_id res chain seq x y z
N MET A 1 7.94 -8.05 -4.14
CA MET A 1 8.45 -6.84 -3.46
C MET A 1 7.91 -6.64 -2.04
N ALA A 2 6.75 -7.20 -1.66
CA ALA A 2 6.19 -7.09 -0.30
C ALA A 2 7.04 -7.74 0.83
N ALA A 3 7.97 -8.65 0.51
CA ALA A 3 8.81 -9.34 1.49
C ALA A 3 9.95 -8.47 2.07
N LEU A 4 10.41 -7.46 1.31
CA LEU A 4 11.55 -6.61 1.71
C LEU A 4 11.15 -5.45 2.62
N ASN A 5 9.86 -5.10 2.66
CA ASN A 5 9.36 -3.94 3.40
C ASN A 5 8.67 -4.30 4.73
N ARG A 6 8.56 -5.60 5.07
CA ARG A 6 8.02 -6.01 6.37
C ARG A 6 8.99 -5.62 7.47
N ASP A 7 8.47 -4.92 8.47
CA ASP A 7 9.17 -4.66 9.71
C ASP A 7 9.79 -5.99 10.20
N PRO A 8 11.08 -6.09 10.56
CA PRO A 8 11.73 -7.35 10.90
C PRO A 8 11.06 -8.10 12.06
N LEU A 9 10.14 -7.47 12.80
CA LEU A 9 9.27 -8.07 13.80
C LEU A 9 8.07 -8.83 13.21
N THR A 10 7.67 -8.52 11.96
CA THR A 10 6.50 -9.06 11.25
C THR A 10 6.85 -10.11 10.19
N ALA A 11 8.13 -10.42 10.02
CA ALA A 11 8.56 -11.47 9.10
C ALA A 11 8.09 -12.86 9.59
N PRO A 12 7.43 -13.66 8.74
CA PRO A 12 7.07 -15.03 9.11
C PRO A 12 8.34 -15.80 9.48
N HIS A 13 8.32 -16.47 10.64
CA HIS A 13 9.45 -17.22 11.22
C HIS A 13 10.68 -16.39 11.64
N ALA A 14 10.54 -15.10 11.97
CA ALA A 14 11.65 -14.26 12.44
C ALA A 14 12.47 -14.91 13.59
N VAL A 15 11.79 -15.50 14.59
CA VAL A 15 12.44 -16.17 15.72
C VAL A 15 13.19 -17.43 15.29
N ARG A 16 12.67 -18.21 14.33
CA ARG A 16 13.34 -19.40 13.81
C ARG A 16 14.61 -19.03 13.05
N ASN A 17 14.55 -18.01 12.21
CA ASN A 17 15.73 -17.57 11.45
C ASN A 17 16.78 -16.95 12.37
N ASP A 18 16.36 -16.24 13.41
CA ASP A 18 17.27 -15.64 14.38
C ASP A 18 17.92 -16.68 15.30
N THR A 19 17.21 -17.76 15.66
CA THR A 19 17.76 -18.90 16.42
C THR A 19 18.72 -19.73 15.58
N VAL A 20 18.41 -19.99 14.30
CA VAL A 20 19.33 -20.66 13.37
C VAL A 20 20.60 -19.82 13.18
N LEU A 21 20.47 -18.50 12.98
CA LEU A 21 21.63 -17.61 12.87
C LEU A 21 22.48 -17.60 14.15
N ALA A 22 21.84 -17.54 15.33
CA ALA A 22 22.54 -17.62 16.61
C ALA A 22 23.29 -18.96 16.77
N GLY A 23 22.65 -20.07 16.39
CA GLY A 23 23.26 -21.40 16.40
C GLY A 23 24.45 -21.52 15.46
N CYS A 24 24.32 -21.08 14.21
CA CYS A 24 25.41 -21.08 13.23
C CYS A 24 26.60 -20.23 13.72
N LEU A 25 26.33 -19.07 14.32
CA LEU A 25 27.40 -18.22 14.88
C LEU A 25 28.08 -18.86 16.07
N ALA A 26 27.33 -19.52 16.96
CA ALA A 26 27.90 -20.23 18.11
C ALA A 26 28.80 -21.39 17.64
N VAL A 27 28.37 -22.15 16.62
CA VAL A 27 29.19 -23.21 16.02
C VAL A 27 30.44 -22.63 15.36
N ALA A 28 30.32 -21.55 14.59
CA ALA A 28 31.48 -20.88 13.98
C ALA A 28 32.46 -20.35 15.03
N ALA A 29 31.95 -19.79 16.13
CA ALA A 29 32.76 -19.33 17.25
C ALA A 29 33.49 -20.48 17.96
N LEU A 30 32.82 -21.63 18.13
CA LEU A 30 33.42 -22.85 18.66
C LEU A 30 34.58 -23.31 17.77
N VAL A 31 34.35 -23.37 16.45
CA VAL A 31 35.36 -23.76 15.46
C VAL A 31 36.54 -22.80 15.47
N LEU A 32 36.29 -21.49 15.51
CA LEU A 32 37.35 -20.47 15.59
C LEU A 32 38.18 -20.60 16.87
N ALA A 33 37.53 -20.82 18.01
CA ALA A 33 38.22 -21.00 19.30
C ALA A 33 39.10 -22.27 19.30
N LEU A 34 38.71 -23.34 18.59
CA LEU A 34 39.48 -24.58 18.51
C LEU A 34 40.62 -24.54 17.47
N LEU A 35 40.43 -23.85 16.35
CA LEU A 35 41.34 -23.92 15.20
C LEU A 35 42.32 -22.76 15.08
N VAL A 36 41.98 -21.56 15.58
CA VAL A 36 42.79 -20.36 15.33
C VAL A 36 44.00 -20.31 16.25
N ASP A 37 43.84 -20.67 17.52
CA ASP A 37 44.92 -20.56 18.50
C ASP A 37 44.81 -21.63 19.60
N PRO A 38 45.17 -22.90 19.30
CA PRO A 38 44.96 -24.01 20.23
C PRO A 38 45.76 -23.90 21.54
N ALA A 39 46.80 -23.05 21.58
CA ALA A 39 47.54 -22.73 22.80
C ALA A 39 46.77 -21.83 23.79
N ARG A 40 45.72 -21.14 23.31
CA ARG A 40 44.82 -20.29 24.11
C ARG A 40 43.42 -20.90 24.19
N SER A 41 43.35 -22.23 24.25
CA SER A 41 42.09 -22.96 24.33
C SER A 41 41.30 -22.50 25.56
N PRO A 42 40.01 -22.12 25.41
CA PRO A 42 39.23 -21.64 26.54
C PRO A 42 39.08 -22.70 27.63
N ASP A 43 39.28 -22.30 28.89
CA ASP A 43 38.89 -23.11 30.04
C ASP A 43 37.37 -23.29 30.10
N ALA A 44 36.87 -24.13 31.02
CA ALA A 44 35.43 -24.34 31.22
C ALA A 44 34.65 -23.00 31.38
N LEU A 45 35.26 -21.99 32.02
CA LEU A 45 34.71 -20.64 32.12
C LEU A 45 34.74 -19.85 30.80
N GLY A 46 35.76 -20.04 29.97
CA GLY A 46 35.85 -19.40 28.65
C GLY A 46 34.78 -19.95 27.69
N TRP A 47 34.51 -21.25 27.72
CA TRP A 47 33.42 -21.87 26.95
C TRP A 47 32.04 -21.37 27.39
N THR A 48 31.79 -21.26 28.69
CA THR A 48 30.50 -20.75 29.19
C THR A 48 30.30 -19.29 28.81
N LEU A 49 31.33 -18.44 28.92
CA LEU A 49 31.27 -17.05 28.47
C LEU A 49 31.04 -16.93 26.96
N LEU A 50 31.71 -17.76 26.16
CA LEU A 50 31.54 -17.75 24.70
C LEU A 50 30.12 -18.12 24.30
N LEU A 51 29.54 -19.17 24.89
CA LEU A 51 28.16 -19.56 24.63
C LEU A 51 27.17 -18.52 25.18
N ALA A 52 27.45 -17.94 26.35
CA ALA A 52 26.65 -16.86 26.94
C ALA A 52 26.61 -15.60 26.07
N ALA A 53 27.64 -15.32 25.28
CA ALA A 53 27.63 -14.20 24.32
C ALA A 53 26.67 -14.45 23.13
N HIS A 54 26.41 -15.70 22.76
CA HIS A 54 25.55 -16.03 21.61
C HIS A 54 24.09 -16.27 21.99
N LEU A 55 23.83 -16.70 23.23
CA LEU A 55 22.50 -16.99 23.75
C LEU A 55 21.49 -15.83 23.62
N PRO A 56 21.84 -14.54 23.77
CA PRO A 56 20.89 -13.44 23.69
C PRO A 56 20.48 -13.06 22.25
N LEU A 57 21.22 -13.50 21.23
CA LEU A 57 21.03 -13.12 19.82
C LEU A 57 19.63 -13.42 19.23
N PRO A 58 18.88 -14.46 19.65
CA PRO A 58 17.50 -14.67 19.23
C PRO A 58 16.55 -13.53 19.62
N TRP A 59 16.85 -12.79 20.70
CA TRP A 59 16.05 -11.67 21.17
C TRP A 59 16.49 -10.31 20.60
N ARG A 60 17.49 -10.29 19.70
CA ARG A 60 18.11 -9.06 19.19
C ARG A 60 17.13 -8.08 18.55
N ARG A 61 16.06 -8.59 17.92
CA ARG A 61 15.04 -7.73 17.29
C ARG A 61 14.10 -7.07 18.29
N ARG A 62 13.85 -7.69 19.46
CA ARG A 62 12.91 -7.17 20.47
C ARG A 62 13.58 -6.22 21.47
N ARG A 63 14.81 -6.55 21.88
CA ARG A 63 15.57 -5.80 22.90
C ARG A 63 17.02 -5.61 22.45
N PRO A 64 17.29 -4.87 21.35
CA PRO A 64 18.62 -4.76 20.76
C PRO A 64 19.68 -4.23 21.74
N LEU A 65 19.30 -3.28 22.60
CA LEU A 65 20.19 -2.73 23.62
C LEU A 65 20.55 -3.73 24.72
N THR A 66 19.55 -4.44 25.25
CA THR A 66 19.76 -5.45 26.28
C THR A 66 20.64 -6.58 25.75
N VAL A 67 20.41 -7.00 24.50
CA VAL A 67 21.23 -8.02 23.84
C VAL A 67 22.68 -7.55 23.67
N LEU A 68 22.91 -6.33 23.20
CA LEU A 68 24.28 -5.79 23.11
C LEU A 68 24.97 -5.75 24.48
N LEU A 69 24.27 -5.30 25.53
CA LEU A 69 24.84 -5.26 26.88
C LEU A 69 25.20 -6.66 27.40
N LEU A 70 24.34 -7.66 27.18
CA LEU A 70 24.62 -9.04 27.58
C LEU A 70 25.80 -9.63 26.80
N VAL A 71 25.88 -9.38 25.49
CA VAL A 71 26.99 -9.81 24.64
C VAL A 71 28.29 -9.19 25.12
N LEU A 72 28.33 -7.88 25.39
CA LEU A 72 29.50 -7.18 25.90
C LEU A 72 29.89 -7.65 27.30
N ALA A 73 28.92 -7.92 28.18
CA ALA A 73 29.15 -8.43 29.53
C ALA A 73 29.76 -9.84 29.52
N ALA A 74 29.49 -10.65 28.50
CA ALA A 74 30.11 -11.96 28.32
C ALA A 74 31.47 -11.86 27.58
N ALA A 75 31.58 -10.97 26.58
CA ALA A 75 32.79 -10.80 25.79
C ALA A 75 33.93 -10.13 26.57
N ALA A 76 33.65 -9.12 27.41
CA ALA A 76 34.69 -8.38 28.13
C ALA A 76 35.50 -9.29 29.09
N PRO A 77 34.88 -10.13 29.95
CA PRO A 77 35.62 -11.09 30.76
C PRO A 77 36.35 -12.15 29.92
N TYR A 78 35.75 -12.57 28.79
CA TYR A 78 36.40 -13.53 27.89
C TYR A 78 37.72 -12.98 27.32
N HIS A 79 37.75 -11.70 26.94
CA HIS A 79 38.97 -11.01 26.50
C HIS A 79 39.96 -10.78 27.66
N ALA A 80 39.47 -10.46 28.86
CA ALA A 80 40.33 -10.25 30.04
C ALA A 80 41.07 -11.53 30.49
N LEU A 81 40.52 -12.70 30.18
CA LEU A 81 41.15 -14.00 30.41
C LEU A 81 42.15 -14.41 29.31
N ASP A 82 42.45 -13.52 28.36
CA ASP A 82 43.41 -13.69 27.27
C ASP A 82 43.13 -14.88 26.32
N ASN A 83 41.86 -15.31 26.28
CA ASN A 83 41.36 -16.35 25.35
C ASN A 83 41.41 -15.87 23.88
N THR A 84 41.14 -16.78 22.93
CA THR A 84 41.14 -16.46 21.48
C THR A 84 40.18 -15.32 21.12
N HIS A 85 40.73 -14.13 20.85
CA HIS A 85 39.97 -12.89 20.69
C HIS A 85 39.02 -12.89 19.49
N ALA A 86 39.27 -13.72 18.47
CA ALA A 86 38.44 -13.79 17.26
C ALA A 86 37.06 -14.43 17.49
N ALA A 87 36.91 -15.28 18.51
CA ALA A 87 35.70 -16.08 18.71
C ALA A 87 34.43 -15.27 19.05
N PRO A 88 34.44 -14.29 19.98
CA PRO A 88 33.24 -13.51 20.32
C PRO A 88 32.93 -12.37 19.31
N VAL A 89 33.84 -12.03 18.39
CA VAL A 89 33.71 -10.87 17.50
C VAL A 89 32.43 -10.92 16.67
N ALA A 90 32.10 -12.10 16.13
CA ALA A 90 30.92 -12.25 15.28
C ALA A 90 29.60 -11.94 16.03
N ALA A 91 29.48 -12.37 17.29
CA ALA A 91 28.33 -12.04 18.14
C ALA A 91 28.22 -10.53 18.41
N THR A 92 29.36 -9.89 18.74
CA THR A 92 29.42 -8.44 18.98
C THR A 92 29.05 -7.65 17.72
N MET A 93 29.56 -8.05 16.56
CA MET A 93 29.24 -7.39 15.27
C MET A 93 27.75 -7.52 14.94
N VAL A 94 27.15 -8.69 15.12
CA VAL A 94 25.71 -8.88 14.86
C VAL A 94 24.85 -8.07 15.82
N ALA A 95 25.23 -7.99 17.10
CA ALA A 95 24.53 -7.16 18.08
C ALA A 95 24.65 -5.66 17.72
N LEU A 96 25.84 -5.20 17.35
CA LEU A 96 26.11 -3.81 16.95
C LEU A 96 25.36 -3.42 15.67
N TYR A 97 25.39 -4.28 14.65
CA TYR A 97 24.59 -4.15 13.43
C TYR A 97 23.11 -3.97 13.77
N THR A 98 22.58 -4.83 14.64
CA THR A 98 21.15 -4.82 14.98
C THR A 98 20.78 -3.52 15.67
N VAL A 99 21.61 -3.01 16.59
CA VAL A 99 21.41 -1.69 17.20
C VAL A 99 21.42 -0.59 16.14
N ALA A 100 22.39 -0.59 15.21
CA ALA A 100 22.47 0.42 14.15
C ALA A 100 21.26 0.40 13.21
N ALA A 101 20.77 -0.79 12.85
CA ALA A 101 19.65 -0.96 11.93
C ALA A 101 18.27 -0.69 12.55
N THR A 102 18.14 -0.73 13.88
CA THR A 102 16.83 -0.66 14.57
C THR A 102 16.65 0.54 15.50
N THR A 103 17.73 1.22 15.90
CA THR A 103 17.65 2.34 16.85
C THR A 103 17.75 3.71 16.17
N THR A 104 17.56 4.78 16.95
CA THR A 104 17.66 6.18 16.49
C THR A 104 19.12 6.57 16.19
N PRO A 105 19.37 7.49 15.23
CA PRO A 105 20.72 7.86 14.81
C PRO A 105 21.57 8.37 15.98
N ARG A 106 20.99 9.18 16.89
CA ARG A 106 21.68 9.66 18.09
C ARG A 106 22.12 8.51 19.00
N ARG A 107 21.25 7.51 19.23
CA ARG A 107 21.59 6.34 20.05
C ARG A 107 22.63 5.46 19.36
N THR A 108 22.52 5.24 18.04
CA THR A 108 23.53 4.51 17.27
C THR A 108 24.90 5.17 17.39
N LEU A 109 24.97 6.50 17.28
CA LEU A 109 26.23 7.25 17.43
C LEU A 109 26.80 7.12 18.83
N LEU A 110 25.99 7.34 19.88
CA LEU A 110 26.42 7.22 21.28
C LEU A 110 26.92 5.81 21.62
N ILE A 111 26.19 4.79 21.19
CA ILE A 111 26.55 3.39 21.47
C ILE A 111 27.78 3.00 20.65
N GLY A 112 27.82 3.37 19.37
CA GLY A 112 28.97 3.15 18.51
C GLY A 112 30.23 3.80 19.09
N SER A 113 30.15 5.05 19.57
CA SER A 113 31.28 5.73 20.20
C SER A 113 31.71 5.07 21.52
N VAL A 114 30.77 4.57 22.33
CA VAL A 114 31.09 3.85 23.57
C VAL A 114 31.76 2.51 23.27
N VAL A 115 31.28 1.75 22.29
CA VAL A 115 31.85 0.45 21.92
C VAL A 115 33.24 0.63 21.30
N ILE A 116 33.40 1.56 20.36
CA ILE A 116 34.69 1.87 19.74
C ILE A 116 35.66 2.42 20.78
N GLY A 117 35.23 3.37 21.62
CA GLY A 117 36.02 3.95 22.69
C GLY A 117 36.48 2.91 23.72
N GLY A 118 35.58 2.03 24.17
CA GLY A 118 35.92 0.94 25.08
C GLY A 118 36.92 -0.04 24.47
N THR A 119 36.76 -0.38 23.19
CA THR A 119 37.70 -1.25 22.45
C THR A 119 39.08 -0.60 22.36
N LEU A 120 39.14 0.69 22.05
CA LEU A 120 40.38 1.49 22.04
C LEU A 120 41.06 1.49 23.42
N THR A 121 40.31 1.72 24.49
CA THR A 121 40.85 1.75 25.86
C THR A 121 41.43 0.40 26.25
N VAL A 122 40.72 -0.70 25.99
CA VAL A 122 41.21 -2.05 26.29
C VAL A 122 42.47 -2.35 25.49
N ASN A 123 42.47 -2.10 24.18
CA ASN A 123 43.64 -2.35 23.33
C ASN A 123 44.87 -1.55 23.76
N ALA A 124 44.71 -0.28 24.12
CA ALA A 124 45.79 0.57 24.60
C ALA A 124 46.44 0.05 25.91
N LEU A 125 45.65 -0.62 26.76
CA LEU A 125 46.13 -1.19 28.03
C LEU A 125 46.82 -2.55 27.85
N THR A 126 46.40 -3.35 26.87
CA THR A 126 46.85 -4.74 26.73
C THR A 126 47.87 -4.97 25.62
N ASN A 127 47.85 -4.16 24.55
CA ASN A 127 48.68 -4.36 23.35
C ASN A 127 49.03 -3.02 22.66
N PRO A 128 49.91 -2.18 23.27
CA PRO A 128 50.21 -0.84 22.78
C PRO A 128 50.90 -0.79 21.40
N GLU A 129 51.52 -1.89 20.94
CA GLU A 129 52.24 -1.95 19.65
C GLU A 129 51.37 -2.45 18.47
N GLY A 130 50.14 -2.90 18.75
CA GLY A 130 49.25 -3.57 17.78
C GLY A 130 48.40 -2.65 16.90
N LEU A 131 48.98 -1.59 16.30
CA LEU A 131 48.22 -0.59 15.53
C LEU A 131 47.45 -1.18 14.35
N THR A 132 48.02 -2.17 13.66
CA THR A 132 47.39 -2.83 12.50
C THR A 132 46.14 -3.61 12.88
N GLU A 133 46.19 -4.37 13.98
CA GLU A 133 45.05 -5.13 14.48
C GLU A 133 43.96 -4.20 15.03
N LEU A 134 44.35 -3.12 15.70
CA LEU A 134 43.43 -2.07 16.15
C LEU A 134 42.68 -1.43 14.97
N LEU A 135 43.39 -1.01 13.92
CA LEU A 135 42.79 -0.43 12.71
C LEU A 135 41.84 -1.41 12.03
N ARG A 136 42.19 -2.70 12.01
CA ARG A 136 41.32 -3.76 11.47
C ARG A 136 40.02 -3.88 12.27
N ILE A 137 40.09 -3.95 13.59
CA ILE A 137 38.91 -4.08 14.47
C ILE A 137 38.00 -2.84 14.33
N ILE A 138 38.58 -1.64 14.37
CA ILE A 138 37.82 -0.40 14.22
C ILE A 138 37.20 -0.32 12.82
N GLY A 139 37.95 -0.68 11.78
CA GLY A 139 37.47 -0.70 10.40
C GLY A 139 36.24 -1.60 10.23
N TRP A 140 36.28 -2.81 10.79
CA TRP A 140 35.13 -3.73 10.77
C TRP A 140 33.95 -3.18 11.58
N ALA A 141 34.18 -2.64 12.78
CA ALA A 141 33.13 -2.07 13.61
C ALA A 141 32.43 -0.88 12.91
N VAL A 142 33.22 0.01 12.30
CA VAL A 142 32.70 1.15 11.52
C VAL A 142 31.94 0.66 10.30
N ALA A 143 32.48 -0.31 9.53
CA ALA A 143 31.81 -0.87 8.37
C ALA A 143 30.44 -1.47 8.73
N VAL A 144 30.37 -2.20 9.84
CA VAL A 144 29.12 -2.80 10.34
C VAL A 144 28.12 -1.72 10.78
N LEU A 145 28.58 -0.67 11.45
CA LEU A 145 27.74 0.47 11.83
C LEU A 145 27.18 1.19 10.60
N VAL A 146 28.03 1.49 9.62
CA VAL A 146 27.64 2.14 8.35
C VAL A 146 26.63 1.28 7.62
N PHE A 147 26.88 -0.03 7.50
CA PHE A 147 25.96 -0.96 6.85
C PHE A 147 24.61 -1.04 7.57
N GLY A 148 24.60 -1.06 8.91
CA GLY A 148 23.36 -1.00 9.69
C GLY A 148 22.58 0.30 9.47
N VAL A 149 23.28 1.43 9.40
CA VAL A 149 22.69 2.74 9.10
C VAL A 149 22.14 2.79 7.68
N ASP A 150 22.85 2.26 6.70
CA ASP A 150 22.43 2.20 5.29
C ASP A 150 21.15 1.35 5.14
N VAL A 151 21.11 0.17 5.75
CA VAL A 151 19.90 -0.67 5.78
C VAL A 151 18.71 0.08 6.41
N ARG A 152 18.95 0.87 7.47
CA ARG A 152 17.90 1.70 8.08
C ARG A 152 17.38 2.76 7.09
N PHE A 153 18.28 3.47 6.40
CA PHE A 153 17.90 4.47 5.40
C PHE A 153 17.16 3.85 4.22
N TYR A 154 17.65 2.73 3.70
CA TYR A 154 16.99 2.00 2.62
C TYR A 154 15.56 1.61 3.00
N ARG A 155 15.35 1.10 4.21
CA ARG A 155 14.00 0.78 4.71
C ARG A 155 13.09 2.01 4.81
N GLN A 156 13.60 3.13 5.33
CA GLN A 156 12.84 4.39 5.39
C GLN A 156 12.48 4.91 3.99
N TYR A 157 13.42 4.81 3.04
CA TYR A 157 13.22 5.22 1.66
C TYR A 157 12.14 4.38 0.96
N VAL A 158 12.22 3.05 1.10
CA VAL A 158 11.22 2.12 0.54
C VAL A 158 9.84 2.37 1.16
N ALA A 159 9.77 2.55 2.49
CA ALA A 159 8.51 2.87 3.16
C ALA A 159 7.90 4.17 2.62
N ALA A 160 8.71 5.22 2.43
CA ALA A 160 8.25 6.48 1.85
C ALA A 160 7.78 6.34 0.39
N ILE A 161 8.42 5.48 -0.42
CA ILE A 161 7.96 5.21 -1.79
C ILE A 161 6.61 4.50 -1.77
N VAL A 162 6.46 3.46 -0.95
CA VAL A 162 5.20 2.69 -0.89
C VAL A 162 4.06 3.58 -0.41
N GLU A 163 4.29 4.40 0.60
CA GLU A 163 3.30 5.33 1.10
C GLU A 163 2.90 6.40 0.06
N ARG A 164 3.85 6.87 -0.76
CA ARG A 164 3.55 7.77 -1.89
C ARG A 164 2.77 7.06 -3.00
N ALA A 165 3.10 5.80 -3.28
CA ALA A 165 2.39 4.99 -4.28
C ALA A 165 0.93 4.75 -3.85
N GLU A 166 0.68 4.37 -2.60
CA GLU A 166 -0.68 4.20 -2.07
C GLU A 166 -1.48 5.51 -2.10
N ARG A 167 -0.86 6.65 -1.75
CA ARG A 167 -1.52 7.95 -1.85
C ARG A 167 -1.87 8.30 -3.30
N ALA A 168 -0.95 8.08 -4.23
CA ALA A 168 -1.18 8.34 -5.64
C ALA A 168 -2.29 7.45 -6.23
N GLU A 169 -2.38 6.19 -5.80
CA GLU A 169 -3.46 5.28 -6.18
C GLU A 169 -4.82 5.77 -5.65
N ARG A 170 -4.90 6.11 -4.35
CA ARG A 170 -6.14 6.66 -3.75
C ARG A 170 -6.60 7.93 -4.45
N THR A 171 -5.69 8.88 -4.71
CA THR A 171 -6.03 10.12 -5.42
C THR A 171 -6.51 9.86 -6.86
N ARG A 172 -5.89 8.91 -7.58
CA ARG A 172 -6.35 8.53 -8.93
C ARG A 172 -7.76 7.94 -8.92
N GLU A 173 -8.07 7.09 -7.95
CA GLU A 173 -9.43 6.54 -7.80
C GLU A 173 -10.46 7.62 -7.48
N GLU A 174 -10.13 8.55 -6.59
CA GLU A 174 -10.99 9.69 -6.24
C GLU A 174 -11.23 10.61 -7.44
N GLU A 175 -10.16 10.94 -8.19
CA GLU A 175 -10.28 11.72 -9.42
C GLU A 175 -11.11 10.99 -10.48
N ALA A 176 -10.94 9.69 -10.65
CA ALA A 176 -11.72 8.90 -11.60
C ALA A 176 -13.21 8.93 -11.22
N ARG A 177 -13.55 8.72 -9.94
CA ARG A 177 -14.93 8.81 -9.44
C ARG A 177 -15.50 10.22 -9.61
N ARG A 178 -14.70 11.26 -9.36
CA ARG A 178 -15.08 12.65 -9.56
C ARG A 178 -15.38 12.95 -11.03
N ARG A 179 -14.52 12.52 -11.96
CA ARG A 179 -14.75 12.70 -13.41
C ARG A 179 -16.03 12.01 -13.86
N VAL A 180 -16.30 10.79 -13.38
CA VAL A 180 -17.56 10.08 -13.67
C VAL A 180 -18.78 10.82 -13.12
N ALA A 181 -18.69 11.40 -11.91
CA ALA A 181 -19.78 12.19 -11.34
C ALA A 181 -20.02 13.50 -12.12
N GLU A 182 -18.94 14.17 -12.53
CA GLU A 182 -19.00 15.40 -13.35
C GLU A 182 -19.62 15.12 -14.74
N GLU A 183 -19.30 13.99 -15.39
CA GLU A 183 -20.01 13.54 -16.59
C GLU A 183 -21.50 13.40 -16.35
N ARG A 184 -21.87 12.64 -15.31
CA ARG A 184 -23.30 12.36 -15.03
C ARG A 184 -24.09 13.65 -14.84
N LEU A 185 -23.50 14.66 -14.19
CA LEU A 185 -24.10 15.98 -14.02
C LEU A 185 -24.19 16.78 -15.32
N ARG A 186 -23.20 16.67 -16.21
CA ARG A 186 -23.25 17.29 -17.54
C ARG A 186 -24.37 16.66 -18.37
N ILE A 187 -24.41 15.35 -18.43
CA ILE A 187 -25.43 14.58 -19.16
C ILE A 187 -26.83 14.92 -18.65
N ALA A 188 -27.03 14.99 -17.32
CA ALA A 188 -28.31 15.38 -16.75
C ALA A 188 -28.75 16.79 -17.19
N ARG A 189 -27.81 17.74 -17.32
CA ARG A 189 -28.09 19.09 -17.82
C ARG A 189 -28.45 19.08 -19.31
N ASP A 190 -27.66 18.40 -20.14
CA ASP A 190 -27.94 18.31 -21.58
C ASP A 190 -29.32 17.67 -21.83
N LEU A 191 -29.66 16.62 -21.07
CA LEU A 191 -30.99 16.00 -21.11
C LEU A 191 -32.09 16.96 -20.63
N HIS A 192 -31.86 17.73 -19.56
CA HIS A 192 -32.82 18.70 -19.07
C HIS A 192 -33.08 19.82 -20.07
N ASP A 193 -32.04 20.34 -20.71
CA ASP A 193 -32.16 21.43 -21.70
C ASP A 193 -32.95 20.96 -22.93
N LEU A 194 -32.67 19.75 -23.44
CA LEU A 194 -33.44 19.14 -24.53
C LEU A 194 -34.91 18.92 -24.17
N LEU A 195 -35.18 18.43 -22.96
CA LEU A 195 -36.53 18.24 -22.44
C LEU A 195 -37.27 19.58 -22.29
N ALA A 196 -36.65 20.57 -21.66
CA ALA A 196 -37.25 21.87 -21.43
C ALA A 196 -37.57 22.58 -22.76
N HIS A 197 -36.67 22.48 -23.74
CA HIS A 197 -36.89 23.02 -25.07
C HIS A 197 -38.07 22.34 -25.77
N SER A 198 -38.11 21.00 -25.75
CA SER A 198 -39.19 20.21 -26.37
C SER A 198 -40.56 20.53 -25.76
N ILE A 199 -40.64 20.58 -24.42
CA ILE A 199 -41.87 20.94 -23.69
C ILE A 199 -42.32 22.36 -24.04
N THR A 200 -41.39 23.32 -24.16
CA THR A 200 -41.70 24.70 -24.54
C THR A 200 -42.32 24.75 -25.94
N VAL A 201 -41.72 24.06 -26.92
CA VAL A 201 -42.23 24.01 -28.31
C VAL A 201 -43.62 23.37 -28.36
N ILE A 202 -43.82 22.25 -27.65
CA ILE A 202 -45.13 21.59 -27.54
C ILE A 202 -46.15 22.52 -26.91
N GLY A 203 -45.80 23.21 -25.82
CA GLY A 203 -46.66 24.15 -25.13
C GLY A 203 -47.11 25.32 -26.02
N VAL A 204 -46.18 25.92 -26.77
CA VAL A 204 -46.50 26.99 -27.73
C VAL A 204 -47.44 26.48 -28.82
N ARG A 205 -47.14 25.34 -29.46
CA ARG A 205 -47.99 24.76 -30.52
C ARG A 205 -49.40 24.40 -30.01
N THR A 206 -49.48 23.84 -28.81
CA THR A 206 -50.75 23.49 -28.16
C THR A 206 -51.57 24.74 -27.83
N SER A 207 -50.94 25.80 -27.32
CA SER A 207 -51.60 27.06 -27.00
C SER A 207 -52.11 27.79 -28.25
N VAL A 208 -51.34 27.77 -29.35
CA VAL A 208 -51.77 28.29 -30.66
C VAL A 208 -52.98 27.51 -31.18
N ALA A 209 -52.93 26.16 -31.15
CA ALA A 209 -54.04 25.33 -31.57
C ALA A 209 -55.31 25.60 -30.73
N ALA A 210 -55.17 25.72 -29.41
CA ALA A 210 -56.26 26.05 -28.50
C ALA A 210 -56.83 27.45 -28.78
N HIS A 211 -56.00 28.46 -29.02
CA HIS A 211 -56.45 29.82 -29.31
C HIS A 211 -57.25 29.90 -30.61
N VAL A 212 -56.81 29.22 -31.67
CA VAL A 212 -57.53 29.13 -32.95
C VAL A 212 -58.89 28.44 -32.77
N LEU A 213 -58.96 27.38 -31.93
CA LEU A 213 -60.20 26.69 -31.59
C LEU A 213 -61.23 27.59 -30.90
N THR A 214 -60.80 28.50 -30.03
CA THR A 214 -61.71 29.37 -29.27
C THR A 214 -62.08 30.68 -29.99
N ALA A 215 -61.16 31.25 -30.77
CA ALA A 215 -61.31 32.58 -31.36
C ALA A 215 -62.05 32.60 -32.71
N ASP A 216 -61.96 31.53 -33.52
CA ASP A 216 -62.50 31.50 -34.89
C ASP A 216 -63.07 30.10 -35.25
N PRO A 217 -64.22 29.68 -34.68
CA PRO A 217 -64.78 28.34 -34.88
C PRO A 217 -65.18 28.01 -36.32
N GLU A 218 -65.49 29.02 -37.14
CA GLU A 218 -65.94 28.88 -38.53
C GLU A 218 -64.76 28.76 -39.52
N ARG A 219 -63.54 29.11 -39.08
CA ARG A 219 -62.29 29.03 -39.87
C ARG A 219 -61.54 27.71 -39.66
N LEU A 220 -62.09 26.84 -38.84
CA LEU A 220 -61.59 25.52 -38.50
C LEU A 220 -61.80 24.55 -39.65
N ASP A 221 -60.89 24.59 -40.62
CA ASP A 221 -60.72 23.46 -41.51
C ASP A 221 -60.15 22.30 -40.68
N ARG A 222 -60.84 21.15 -40.65
CA ARG A 222 -60.46 19.98 -39.84
C ARG A 222 -59.02 19.52 -40.13
N GLU A 223 -58.54 19.83 -41.34
CA GLU A 223 -57.16 19.66 -41.78
C GLU A 223 -56.11 20.51 -41.03
N ALA A 224 -56.44 21.73 -40.58
CA ALA A 224 -55.48 22.62 -39.92
C ALA A 224 -55.18 22.16 -38.48
N VAL A 225 -56.21 21.64 -37.79
CA VAL A 225 -56.06 21.01 -36.46
C VAL A 225 -55.31 19.69 -36.58
N ALA A 226 -55.65 18.86 -37.57
CA ALA A 226 -54.94 17.61 -37.84
C ALA A 226 -53.44 17.86 -38.10
N ARG A 227 -53.10 18.87 -38.91
CA ARG A 227 -51.70 19.29 -39.15
C ARG A 227 -50.99 19.73 -37.88
N SER A 228 -51.63 20.54 -37.03
CA SER A 228 -51.01 20.99 -35.77
C SER A 228 -50.76 19.84 -34.79
N LEU A 229 -51.66 18.84 -34.74
CA LEU A 229 -51.48 17.64 -33.93
C LEU A 229 -50.38 16.73 -34.48
N ASP A 230 -50.28 16.57 -35.79
CA ASP A 230 -49.19 15.81 -36.43
C ASP A 230 -47.83 16.47 -36.16
N ASP A 231 -47.78 17.80 -36.25
CA ASP A 231 -46.62 18.62 -35.92
C ASP A 231 -46.16 18.43 -34.46
N ILE A 232 -47.10 18.34 -33.51
CA ILE A 232 -46.79 18.05 -32.10
C ILE A 232 -46.32 16.60 -31.95
N ALA A 233 -46.98 15.65 -32.61
CA ALA A 233 -46.62 14.24 -32.57
C ALA A 233 -45.22 13.99 -33.15
N GLU A 234 -44.82 14.75 -34.18
CA GLU A 234 -43.49 14.70 -34.78
C GLU A 234 -42.41 15.22 -33.81
N VAL A 235 -42.63 16.37 -33.18
CA VAL A 235 -41.71 16.90 -32.14
C VAL A 235 -41.55 15.91 -30.99
N CYS A 236 -42.64 15.32 -30.52
CA CYS A 236 -42.60 14.26 -29.49
C CYS A 236 -41.81 13.03 -29.95
N ARG A 237 -42.00 12.56 -31.18
CA ARG A 237 -41.26 11.40 -31.74
C ARG A 237 -39.76 11.69 -31.84
N THR A 238 -39.40 12.88 -32.34
CA THR A 238 -38.00 13.31 -32.47
C THR A 238 -37.33 13.42 -31.11
N ALA A 239 -37.93 14.12 -30.14
CA ALA A 239 -37.38 14.25 -28.79
C ALA A 239 -37.20 12.89 -28.09
N ARG A 240 -38.17 11.97 -28.26
CA ARG A 240 -38.04 10.59 -27.74
C ARG A 240 -36.90 9.82 -28.42
N GLY A 241 -36.71 10.01 -29.73
CA GLY A 241 -35.63 9.41 -30.50
C GLY A 241 -34.26 9.89 -30.02
N GLU A 242 -34.09 11.19 -29.85
CA GLU A 242 -32.85 11.79 -29.35
C GLU A 242 -32.52 11.31 -27.93
N LEU A 243 -33.49 11.33 -27.00
CA LEU A 243 -33.30 10.80 -25.64
C LEU A 243 -32.90 9.32 -25.64
N ARG A 244 -33.52 8.50 -26.50
CA ARG A 244 -33.19 7.07 -26.60
C ARG A 244 -31.77 6.86 -27.11
N THR A 245 -31.35 7.60 -28.14
CA THR A 245 -29.98 7.54 -28.66
C THR A 245 -28.96 7.97 -27.61
N THR A 246 -29.20 9.07 -26.89
CA THR A 246 -28.31 9.51 -25.80
C THR A 246 -28.21 8.45 -24.70
N LEU A 247 -29.33 7.86 -24.28
CA LEU A 247 -29.36 6.79 -23.27
C LEU A 247 -28.73 5.48 -23.74
N GLU A 248 -28.85 5.13 -25.03
CA GLU A 248 -28.19 3.96 -25.63
C GLU A 248 -26.65 4.13 -25.60
N VAL A 249 -26.13 5.29 -25.99
CA VAL A 249 -24.68 5.62 -25.91
C VAL A 249 -24.16 5.54 -24.47
N LEU A 250 -24.96 6.00 -23.50
CA LEU A 250 -24.66 5.90 -22.06
C LEU A 250 -24.71 4.46 -21.51
N ARG A 251 -25.59 3.62 -22.06
CA ARG A 251 -25.67 2.19 -21.71
C ARG A 251 -24.49 1.40 -22.24
N GLU A 252 -23.99 1.73 -23.43
CA GLU A 252 -22.83 1.07 -24.04
C GLU A 252 -21.52 1.37 -23.28
N HIS A 253 -21.38 2.56 -22.71
CA HIS A 253 -20.21 2.97 -21.91
C HIS A 253 -20.31 2.58 -20.42
N GLY A 254 -21.43 1.99 -19.98
CA GLY A 254 -21.72 1.66 -18.58
C GLY A 254 -22.13 0.19 -18.39
N ALA A 255 -21.22 -0.74 -18.67
CA ALA A 255 -21.48 -2.19 -18.64
C ALA A 255 -21.79 -2.81 -17.24
N ASP A 256 -21.96 -2.01 -16.19
CA ASP A 256 -22.24 -2.50 -14.81
C ASP A 256 -23.66 -2.25 -14.30
N ALA A 257 -24.56 -1.63 -15.09
CA ALA A 257 -25.93 -1.35 -14.65
C ALA A 257 -26.96 -2.38 -15.13
N ARG A 258 -26.61 -3.67 -15.13
CA ARG A 258 -27.63 -4.74 -15.24
C ARG A 258 -28.37 -4.83 -13.90
N GLY A 259 -29.41 -4.02 -13.73
CA GLY A 259 -30.49 -4.38 -12.82
C GLY A 259 -31.08 -5.73 -13.24
N PRO A 260 -31.69 -6.51 -12.31
CA PRO A 260 -32.32 -7.77 -12.68
C PRO A 260 -33.26 -7.52 -13.86
N LEU A 261 -33.14 -8.30 -14.93
CA LEU A 261 -34.08 -8.20 -16.04
C LEU A 261 -35.50 -8.32 -15.47
N PRO A 262 -36.46 -7.47 -15.88
CA PRO A 262 -37.83 -7.55 -15.40
C PRO A 262 -38.33 -8.99 -15.55
N GLY A 263 -38.83 -9.57 -14.47
CA GLY A 263 -39.40 -10.91 -14.47
C GLY A 263 -40.72 -10.96 -15.26
N LEU A 264 -41.21 -12.19 -15.48
CA LEU A 264 -42.47 -12.46 -16.19
C LEU A 264 -43.69 -11.79 -15.52
N ASP A 265 -43.56 -11.41 -14.26
CA ASP A 265 -44.46 -10.63 -13.42
C ASP A 265 -44.76 -9.22 -13.98
N GLY A 266 -43.91 -8.65 -14.85
CA GLY A 266 -44.16 -7.38 -15.54
C GLY A 266 -44.92 -7.49 -16.87
N LEU A 267 -45.20 -8.70 -17.37
CA LEU A 267 -45.92 -8.91 -18.63
C LEU A 267 -47.33 -8.30 -18.67
N PRO A 268 -48.14 -8.36 -17.61
CA PRO A 268 -49.50 -7.80 -17.62
C PRO A 268 -49.52 -6.29 -17.88
N ASP A 269 -48.61 -5.54 -17.26
CA ASP A 269 -48.52 -4.07 -17.40
C ASP A 269 -48.04 -3.65 -18.80
N LEU A 270 -47.16 -4.46 -19.42
CA LEU A 270 -46.72 -4.25 -20.80
C LEU A 270 -47.86 -4.48 -21.79
N VAL A 271 -48.66 -5.54 -21.60
CA VAL A 271 -49.82 -5.86 -22.44
C VAL A 271 -50.89 -4.77 -22.32
N ALA A 272 -51.14 -4.26 -21.10
CA ALA A 272 -52.06 -3.16 -20.87
C ALA A 272 -51.62 -1.87 -21.59
N SER A 273 -50.33 -1.53 -21.50
CA SER A 273 -49.75 -0.37 -22.17
C SER A 273 -49.82 -0.49 -23.70
N ALA A 274 -49.58 -1.69 -24.24
CA ALA A 274 -49.66 -1.96 -25.69
C ALA A 274 -51.10 -1.88 -26.22
N ARG A 275 -52.10 -2.35 -25.45
CA ARG A 275 -53.51 -2.22 -25.80
C ARG A 275 -53.99 -0.76 -25.76
N LEU A 276 -53.55 0.03 -24.78
CA LEU A 276 -53.81 1.47 -24.73
C LEU A 276 -53.21 2.23 -25.93
N ALA A 277 -52.09 1.73 -26.48
CA ALA A 277 -51.49 2.24 -27.71
C ALA A 277 -52.16 1.71 -29.01
N GLY A 278 -53.23 0.91 -28.91
CA GLY A 278 -54.01 0.42 -30.04
C GLY A 278 -53.55 -0.91 -30.65
N ALA A 279 -52.58 -1.60 -30.05
CA ALA A 279 -52.13 -2.91 -30.53
C ALA A 279 -53.07 -4.05 -30.05
N ARG A 280 -53.44 -4.97 -30.95
CA ARG A 280 -54.09 -6.23 -30.56
C ARG A 280 -53.04 -7.20 -30.03
N VAL A 281 -53.11 -7.49 -28.74
CA VAL A 281 -52.19 -8.41 -28.05
C VAL A 281 -53.01 -9.45 -27.29
N GLU A 282 -52.79 -10.73 -27.60
CA GLU A 282 -53.28 -11.88 -26.86
C GLU A 282 -52.17 -12.44 -25.95
N GLN A 283 -52.54 -12.77 -24.72
CA GLN A 283 -51.64 -13.32 -23.72
C GLN A 283 -52.00 -14.81 -23.59
N THR A 284 -51.19 -15.69 -24.18
CA THR A 284 -51.29 -17.16 -24.04
C THR A 284 -50.33 -17.67 -23.00
#